data_AF-A0A9D9RTJ4-F1
#
_entry.id   AF-A0A9D9RTJ4-F1
#
_cell.length_a   1.000
_cell.length_b   1.000
_cell.length_c   1.000
_cell.angle_alpha   90.00
_cell.angle_beta   90.00
_cell.angle_gamma   90.00
#
_symmetry.space_group_name_H-M   'P 1'
#
loop_
_entity.id
_entity.type
_entity.pdbx_description
1 polymer ?
#
loop_
_entity_poly.entity_id
_entity_poly.type
_entity_poly.pdbx_seq_one_letter_code
_entity_poly.pdbx_strand_id
1 'polypeptide(L)'
;MNKKSFLILGDLVAIAIVTIIGFATHGETGTSFLPRMAAAFFPVSVGWFLLAPWFGAFDEQVITDRKLLWRVPVAMLFAAPLAVILRAAVLGTNAIPIFALVLGSTSAFGMLLWRGLFLFISGRAVHDSH
;
A
#
# COMPACT_ATOMS: atom_id res chain seq x y z
N MET A 1 -17.10 -13.07 0.69
CA MET A 1 -15.92 -12.52 -0.02
C MET A 1 -14.77 -13.49 0.17
N ASN A 2 -14.04 -13.89 -0.88
CA ASN A 2 -12.89 -14.79 -0.72
C ASN A 2 -11.73 -14.06 -0.01
N LYS A 3 -10.79 -14.81 0.59
CA LYS A 3 -9.65 -14.24 1.35
C LYS A 3 -8.84 -13.24 0.54
N LYS A 4 -8.63 -13.54 -0.75
CA LYS A 4 -7.86 -12.71 -1.69
C LYS A 4 -8.55 -11.37 -1.99
N SER A 5 -9.87 -11.36 -2.19
CA SER A 5 -10.66 -10.14 -2.38
C SER A 5 -10.67 -9.27 -1.13
N PHE A 6 -10.77 -9.88 0.06
CA PHE A 6 -10.67 -9.13 1.32
C PHE A 6 -9.29 -8.48 1.48
N LEU A 7 -8.23 -9.22 1.17
CA LEU A 7 -6.85 -8.73 1.17
C LEU A 7 -6.65 -7.56 0.21
N ILE A 8 -7.11 -7.68 -1.04
CA ILE A 8 -6.97 -6.65 -2.09
C ILE A 8 -7.75 -5.39 -1.71
N LEU A 9 -8.98 -5.53 -1.20
CA LEU A 9 -9.76 -4.39 -0.74
C LEU A 9 -9.07 -3.72 0.45
N GLY A 10 -8.52 -4.52 1.37
CA GLY A 10 -7.77 -4.02 2.49
C GLY A 10 -6.45 -3.33 2.12
N ASP A 11 -5.76 -3.79 1.06
CA ASP A 11 -4.58 -3.11 0.51
C ASP A 11 -4.94 -1.69 0.05
N LEU A 12 -6.05 -1.53 -0.68
CA LEU A 12 -6.55 -0.21 -1.11
C LEU A 12 -6.86 0.68 0.10
N VAL A 13 -7.51 0.13 1.12
CA VAL A 13 -7.84 0.85 2.36
C VAL A 13 -6.56 1.24 3.12
N ALA A 14 -5.58 0.34 3.24
CA ALA A 14 -4.31 0.61 3.89
C ALA A 14 -3.54 1.74 3.19
N ILE A 15 -3.48 1.71 1.85
CA ILE A 15 -2.88 2.78 1.04
C ILE A 15 -3.63 4.10 1.26
N ALA A 16 -4.96 4.09 1.29
CA ALA A 16 -5.76 5.28 1.56
C ALA A 16 -5.48 5.87 2.95
N ILE A 17 -5.45 5.01 3.99
CA ILE A 17 -5.16 5.42 5.38
C ILE A 17 -3.77 6.04 5.48
N VAL A 18 -2.74 5.38 4.95
CA VAL A 18 -1.36 5.91 4.99
C VAL A 18 -1.28 7.24 4.24
N THR A 19 -1.96 7.36 3.09
CA THR A 19 -2.01 8.61 2.33
C THR A 19 -2.63 9.73 3.17
N ILE A 20 -3.79 9.48 3.79
CA ILE A 20 -4.47 10.47 4.66
C ILE A 20 -3.59 10.87 5.84
N ILE A 21 -2.94 9.91 6.50
CA ILE A 21 -2.00 10.17 7.60
C ILE A 21 -0.86 11.08 7.11
N GLY A 22 -0.28 10.80 5.94
CA GLY A 22 0.77 11.63 5.34
C GLY A 22 0.33 13.10 5.17
N PHE A 23 -0.85 13.33 4.62
CA PHE A 23 -1.42 14.68 4.48
C PHE A 23 -1.69 15.34 5.84
N ALA A 24 -2.22 14.59 6.82
CA ALA A 24 -2.42 15.09 8.18
C ALA A 24 -1.11 15.53 8.85
N THR A 25 0.00 14.81 8.62
CA THR A 25 1.33 15.20 9.14
C THR A 25 1.86 16.50 8.51
N HIS A 26 1.36 16.90 7.34
CA HIS A 26 1.65 18.19 6.72
C HIS A 26 0.67 19.30 7.13
N GLY A 27 -0.23 19.05 8.09
CA GLY A 27 -1.23 20.02 8.56
C GLY A 27 -2.40 20.23 7.60
N GLU A 28 -2.54 19.39 6.58
CA GLU A 28 -3.59 19.51 5.56
C GLU A 28 -4.89 18.86 6.04
N THR A 29 -5.73 19.63 6.72
CA THR A 29 -6.96 19.14 7.37
C THR A 29 -8.27 19.59 6.69
N GLY A 30 -8.21 20.52 5.73
CA GLY A 30 -9.38 21.03 4.99
C GLY A 30 -9.62 20.32 3.65
N THR A 31 -10.83 20.40 3.08
CA THR A 31 -11.19 19.66 1.85
C THR A 31 -10.37 20.01 0.59
N SER A 32 -9.62 21.11 0.61
CA SER A 32 -8.71 21.51 -0.47
C SER A 32 -7.55 20.54 -0.70
N PHE A 33 -7.26 19.63 0.25
CA PHE A 33 -6.21 18.62 0.06
C PHE A 33 -6.63 17.46 -0.86
N LEU A 34 -7.94 17.26 -1.09
CA LEU A 34 -8.47 16.10 -1.81
C LEU A 34 -7.87 15.87 -3.21
N PRO A 35 -7.68 16.89 -4.07
CA PRO A 35 -7.05 16.68 -5.37
C PRO A 35 -5.59 16.21 -5.25
N ARG A 36 -4.84 16.76 -4.28
CA ARG A 36 -3.45 16.36 -4.01
C ARG A 36 -3.38 14.96 -3.41
N MET A 37 -4.34 14.61 -2.56
CA MET A 37 -4.50 13.26 -2.04
C MET A 37 -4.76 12.27 -3.16
N ALA A 38 -5.69 12.57 -4.07
CA ALA A 38 -5.98 11.73 -5.23
C ALA A 38 -4.73 11.54 -6.11
N ALA A 39 -3.98 12.63 -6.34
CA ALA A 39 -2.71 12.60 -7.08
C ALA A 39 -1.58 11.84 -6.36
N ALA A 40 -1.73 11.45 -5.09
CA ALA A 40 -0.83 10.53 -4.40
C ALA A 40 -1.40 9.11 -4.34
N PHE A 41 -2.65 8.98 -3.91
CA PHE A 41 -3.37 7.72 -3.71
C PHE A 41 -3.46 6.88 -4.98
N PHE A 42 -3.91 7.47 -6.10
CA PHE A 42 -4.10 6.71 -7.34
C PHE A 42 -2.77 6.24 -7.91
N PRO A 43 -1.72 7.06 -8.05
CA PRO A 43 -0.42 6.59 -8.50
C PRO A 43 0.20 5.49 -7.62
N VAL A 44 0.07 5.58 -6.29
CA VAL A 44 0.54 4.53 -5.38
C VAL A 44 -0.25 3.24 -5.56
N SER A 45 -1.58 3.34 -5.65
CA SER A 45 -2.43 2.17 -5.87
C SER A 45 -2.12 1.49 -7.21
N VAL A 46 -1.98 2.27 -8.28
CA VAL A 46 -1.59 1.76 -9.59
C VAL A 46 -0.21 1.11 -9.53
N GLY A 47 0.79 1.78 -8.96
CA GLY A 47 2.14 1.21 -8.80
C GLY A 47 2.13 -0.10 -7.99
N TRP A 48 1.37 -0.14 -6.90
CA TRP A 48 1.22 -1.33 -6.07
C TRP A 48 0.60 -2.49 -6.86
N PHE A 49 -0.57 -2.30 -7.46
CA PHE A 49 -1.25 -3.39 -8.16
C PHE A 49 -0.56 -3.82 -9.45
N LEU A 50 0.26 -2.95 -10.06
CA LEU A 50 1.11 -3.33 -11.19
C LEU A 50 2.30 -4.19 -10.76
N LEU A 51 2.98 -3.86 -9.66
CA LEU A 51 4.23 -4.52 -9.28
C LEU A 51 4.07 -5.63 -8.24
N ALA A 52 3.15 -5.51 -7.29
CA ALA A 52 2.94 -6.49 -6.22
C ALA A 52 2.76 -7.95 -6.71
N PRO A 53 2.08 -8.24 -7.84
CA PRO A 53 1.99 -9.60 -8.38
C PRO A 53 3.36 -10.21 -8.72
N TRP A 54 4.32 -9.41 -9.20
CA TRP A 54 5.66 -9.87 -9.59
C TRP A 54 6.52 -10.28 -8.38
N PHE A 55 6.14 -9.83 -7.18
CA PHE A 55 6.75 -10.24 -5.91
C PHE A 55 5.97 -11.36 -5.22
N GLY A 56 4.92 -11.89 -5.86
CA GLY A 56 4.04 -12.92 -5.31
C GLY A 56 3.17 -12.44 -4.15
N ALA A 57 2.95 -11.12 -4.00
CA ALA A 57 2.20 -10.56 -2.87
C ALA A 57 0.73 -11.03 -2.78
N PHE A 58 0.24 -11.69 -3.82
CA PHE A 58 -1.11 -12.24 -3.94
C PHE A 58 -1.13 -13.77 -4.12
N ASP A 59 0.00 -14.43 -3.95
CA ASP A 59 0.15 -15.88 -4.00
C ASP A 59 -0.29 -16.49 -2.68
N GLU A 60 -0.93 -17.67 -2.71
CA GLU A 60 -1.47 -18.32 -1.50
C GLU A 60 -0.40 -18.51 -0.42
N GLN A 61 0.84 -18.81 -0.83
CA GLN A 61 1.97 -18.98 0.08
C GLN A 61 2.30 -17.69 0.85
N VAL A 62 2.33 -16.54 0.16
CA VAL A 62 2.70 -15.26 0.78
C VAL A 62 1.57 -14.73 1.66
N ILE A 63 0.31 -14.97 1.28
CA ILE A 63 -0.85 -14.51 2.05
C ILE A 63 -1.14 -15.39 3.28
N THR A 64 -0.45 -16.52 3.44
CA THR A 64 -0.62 -17.43 4.60
C THR A 64 0.63 -17.59 5.46
N ASP A 65 1.84 -17.47 4.88
CA ASP A 65 3.10 -17.61 5.62
C ASP A 65 3.66 -16.25 6.09
N ARG A 66 3.70 -16.07 7.42
CA ARG A 66 4.29 -14.89 8.07
C ARG A 66 5.76 -14.67 7.68
N LYS A 67 6.51 -15.74 7.41
CA LYS A 67 7.94 -15.66 7.03
C LYS A 67 8.14 -15.00 5.67
N LEU A 68 7.10 -14.95 4.83
CA LEU A 68 7.16 -14.35 3.49
C LEU A 68 6.66 -12.91 3.47
N LEU A 69 6.20 -12.35 4.60
CA LEU A 69 5.69 -10.98 4.68
C LEU A 69 6.69 -9.92 4.26
N TRP A 70 8.00 -10.16 4.38
CA TRP A 70 9.04 -9.21 3.96
C TRP A 70 8.98 -8.88 2.46
N ARG A 71 8.36 -9.74 1.64
CA ARG A 71 8.16 -9.46 0.20
C ARG A 71 7.24 -8.26 -0.04
N VAL A 72 6.32 -7.98 0.88
CA VAL A 72 5.35 -6.88 0.80
C VAL A 72 6.04 -5.50 0.86
N PRO A 73 6.85 -5.17 1.89
CA PRO A 73 7.56 -3.90 1.91
C PRO A 73 8.57 -3.78 0.76
N VAL A 74 9.23 -4.87 0.36
CA VAL A 74 10.11 -4.85 -0.83
C VAL A 74 9.34 -4.47 -2.08
N ALA A 75 8.20 -5.12 -2.36
CA ALA A 75 7.34 -4.77 -3.49
C ALA A 75 6.92 -3.29 -3.47
N MET A 76 6.60 -2.75 -2.29
CA MET A 76 6.20 -1.36 -2.14
C MET A 76 7.36 -0.39 -2.39
N LEU A 77 8.59 -0.75 -2.01
CA LEU A 77 9.79 0.06 -2.30
C LEU A 77 10.07 0.16 -3.81
N PHE A 78 9.65 -0.83 -4.61
CA PHE A 78 9.68 -0.73 -6.08
C PHE A 78 8.45 -0.01 -6.65
N ALA A 79 7.28 -0.19 -6.04
CA ALA A 79 6.05 0.49 -6.42
C ALA A 79 6.13 2.01 -6.22
N ALA A 80 6.83 2.48 -5.18
CA ALA A 80 6.89 3.90 -4.84
C ALA A 80 7.62 4.76 -5.88
N PRO A 81 8.80 4.41 -6.41
CA PRO A 81 9.41 5.11 -7.54
C PRO A 81 8.47 5.21 -8.75
N LEU A 82 7.80 4.10 -9.11
CA LEU A 82 6.81 4.10 -10.18
C LEU A 82 5.65 5.05 -9.88
N ALA A 83 5.11 5.02 -8.66
CA ALA A 83 4.04 5.92 -8.22
C ALA A 83 4.45 7.40 -8.29
N VAL A 84 5.69 7.74 -7.92
CA VAL A 84 6.19 9.11 -8.01
C VAL A 84 6.36 9.56 -9.45
N ILE A 85 6.82 8.69 -10.35
CA ILE A 85 6.88 8.97 -11.79
C ILE A 85 5.49 9.20 -12.36
N LEU A 86 4.53 8.33 -12.04
CA LEU A 86 3.13 8.47 -12.47
C LEU A 86 2.51 9.76 -11.95
N ARG A 87 2.73 10.09 -10.67
CA ARG A 87 2.29 11.36 -10.07
C ARG A 87 2.92 12.57 -10.77
N ALA A 88 4.22 12.52 -11.03
CA ALA A 88 4.95 13.58 -11.71
C ALA A 88 4.37 13.85 -13.11
N ALA A 89 4.06 12.79 -13.85
CA ALA A 89 3.40 12.87 -15.15
C ALA A 89 2.01 13.49 -15.06
N VAL A 90 1.18 13.08 -14.09
CA VAL A 90 -0.17 13.64 -13.87
C VAL A 90 -0.13 15.13 -13.53
N LEU A 91 0.87 15.57 -12.77
CA LEU A 91 0.98 16.96 -12.31
C LEU A 91 1.79 17.87 -13.25
N GLY A 92 2.43 17.32 -14.29
CA GLY A 92 3.35 18.08 -15.15
C GLY A 92 4.57 18.60 -14.38
N THR A 93 5.09 17.81 -13.43
CA THR A 93 6.22 18.19 -12.55
C THR A 93 7.36 17.18 -12.63
N ASN A 94 8.48 17.49 -12.00
CA ASN A 94 9.60 16.55 -11.87
C ASN A 94 9.34 15.52 -10.76
N ALA A 95 9.79 14.28 -10.98
CA ALA A 95 9.81 13.26 -9.94
C ALA A 95 10.83 13.60 -8.85
N ILE A 96 10.38 13.74 -7.60
CA ILE A 96 11.24 14.12 -6.47
C ILE A 96 11.73 12.85 -5.76
N PRO A 97 13.04 12.54 -5.75
CA PRO A 97 13.56 11.28 -5.18
C PRO A 97 13.29 11.13 -3.68
N ILE A 98 13.44 12.19 -2.89
CA ILE A 98 13.19 12.13 -1.45
C ILE A 98 11.72 11.83 -1.14
N PHE A 99 10.79 12.31 -1.99
CA PHE A 99 9.38 11.98 -1.87
C PHE A 99 9.15 10.49 -2.13
N ALA A 100 9.81 9.89 -3.13
CA ALA A 100 9.73 8.46 -3.38
C ALA A 100 10.24 7.62 -2.19
N LEU A 101 11.32 8.05 -1.54
CA LEU A 101 11.87 7.35 -0.37
C LEU A 101 10.91 7.40 0.83
N VAL A 102 10.39 8.58 1.16
CA VAL A 102 9.48 8.76 2.29
C VAL A 102 8.14 8.06 2.02
N LEU A 103 7.56 8.26 0.83
CA LEU A 103 6.33 7.60 0.41
C LEU A 103 6.47 6.09 0.42
N GLY A 104 7.57 5.56 -0.14
CA GLY A 104 7.85 4.14 -0.20
C GLY A 104 8.04 3.54 1.19
N SER A 105 8.83 4.17 2.06
CA SER A 105 9.10 3.65 3.40
C SER A 105 7.84 3.63 4.28
N THR A 106 7.07 4.73 4.26
CA THR A 106 5.82 4.84 5.05
C THR A 106 4.74 3.90 4.53
N SER A 107 4.57 3.80 3.20
CA SER A 107 3.62 2.87 2.59
C SER A 107 4.04 1.41 2.81
N ALA A 108 5.34 1.10 2.71
CA ALA A 108 5.86 -0.24 2.97
C ALA A 108 5.57 -0.67 4.41
N PHE A 109 5.77 0.22 5.37
CA PHE A 109 5.43 -0.03 6.77
C PHE A 109 3.92 -0.22 6.97
N GLY A 110 3.08 0.67 6.42
CA GLY A 110 1.63 0.56 6.52
C GLY A 110 1.09 -0.73 5.90
N MET A 111 1.63 -1.14 4.76
CA MET A 111 1.29 -2.40 4.11
C MET A 111 1.74 -3.61 4.94
N LEU A 112 2.93 -3.56 5.54
CA LEU A 112 3.40 -4.63 6.43
C LEU A 112 2.47 -4.79 7.64
N LEU A 113 2.02 -3.68 8.25
CA LEU A 113 1.05 -3.70 9.35
C LEU A 113 -0.29 -4.31 8.91
N TRP A 114 -0.82 -3.87 7.75
CA TRP A 114 -2.06 -4.43 7.21
C TRP A 114 -1.95 -5.93 6.95
N ARG A 115 -0.86 -6.39 6.31
CA ARG A 115 -0.66 -7.81 5.99
C ARG A 115 -0.45 -8.65 7.25
N GLY A 116 0.24 -8.12 8.26
CA GLY A 116 0.32 -8.74 9.58
C GLY A 116 -1.05 -8.89 10.26
N LEU A 117 -1.87 -7.83 10.22
CA LEU A 117 -3.23 -7.85 10.75
C LEU A 117 -4.12 -8.84 10.00
N PHE A 118 -4.07 -8.85 8.67
CA PHE A 118 -4.81 -9.79 7.83
C PHE A 118 -4.49 -11.24 8.18
N LEU A 119 -3.20 -11.58 8.35
CA LEU A 119 -2.77 -12.93 8.75
C LEU A 119 -3.26 -13.30 10.15
N PHE A 120 -3.26 -12.33 11.08
CA PHE A 120 -3.77 -12.54 12.42
C PHE A 120 -5.27 -12.84 12.43
N ILE A 121 -6.06 -12.05 11.69
CA ILE A 121 -7.51 -12.25 11.55
C ILE A 121 -7.81 -13.58 10.85
N SER A 122 -7.11 -13.88 9.76
CA SER A 122 -7.33 -15.09 8.96
C SER A 122 -6.90 -16.38 9.68
N GLY A 123 -5.89 -16.31 10.56
CA GLY A 123 -5.46 -17.44 11.38
C GLY A 123 -6.45 -17.81 12.48
N ARG A 124 -7.16 -16.82 13.07
CA ARG A 124 -8.20 -17.06 14.07
C ARG A 124 -9.42 -17.76 13.49
N ALA A 125 -9.85 -17.35 12.30
CA ALA A 125 -11.00 -17.94 11.61
C ALA A 125 -10.88 -19.45 11.32
N VAL A 126 -9.65 -20.01 11.33
CA VAL A 126 -9.41 -21.46 11.18
C VAL A 126 -9.49 -22.19 12.52
N HIS A 127 -9.20 -21.51 13.63
CA HIS A 127 -9.21 -22.12 14.96
C HIS A 127 -10.63 -22.24 15.54
N ASP A 128 -11.52 -21.28 15.23
CA ASP A 128 -12.90 -21.23 15.75
C ASP A 128 -13.88 -22.20 15.03
N SER A 129 -13.41 -22.94 14.01
CA SER A 129 -14.20 -23.90 13.23
C SER A 129 -13.98 -25.38 13.62
N HIS A 130 -13.26 -25.63 14.71
CA HIS A 130 -13.01 -26.95 15.29
C HIS A 130 -13.51 -27.01 16.74
#